data_AF-A0A934BXF7-F1
#
_entry.id   AF-A0A934BXF7-F1
#
_cell.length_a   1.000
_cell.length_b   1.000
_cell.length_c   1.000
_cell.angle_alpha   90.00
_cell.angle_beta   90.00
_cell.angle_gamma   90.00
#
_symmetry.space_group_name_H-M   'P 1'
#
loop_
_entity.id
_entity.type
_entity.pdbx_description
1 polymer ?
#
loop_
_entity_poly.entity_id
_entity_poly.type
_entity_poly.pdbx_seq_one_letter_code
_entity_poly.pdbx_strand_id
1 'polypeptide(L)'
;MPPSSAGWTVRRDTNDSFVLVNRLLTAGAAVSVVPETGDFFVPAAAGALLTRHAAELGVAATAAAHAPDTARRVSAARVALWDRYGGSMPSGWTRWLLEQYGFAFEVIFPPQIDAGKLRDRYDVIVLPSGAVPRPGAGASDSSFDDAYAPRDPAPADLPEEFRGRMGRFSAERSVPALREFLEAGGTIVTVGTSGNLAYHLKLPVRSALVEVSAERRERALPNDKFYVPGSVLRVALDRAAGATRGLPAEVDVYFDENQVFRLAPEAVARGLRPLAWFGGEAPLRSGWAWGQHYLKDGVVGFEAPVGSGRLLVFAPEITFRAQTHATFRLLFNALYATAP
;
A
#
# COMPACT_ATOMS: atom_id res chain seq x y z
N MET A 1 -31.13 11.35 -4.72
CA MET A 1 -30.75 10.02 -5.23
C MET A 1 -31.98 9.36 -5.82
N PRO A 2 -31.94 8.77 -7.02
CA PRO A 2 -33.09 8.11 -7.64
C PRO A 2 -33.52 6.86 -6.83
N PRO A 3 -34.82 6.54 -6.74
CA PRO A 3 -35.28 5.32 -6.08
C PRO A 3 -34.82 4.07 -6.85
N SER A 4 -34.60 2.96 -6.14
CA SER A 4 -34.23 1.68 -6.73
C SER A 4 -34.74 0.53 -5.87
N SER A 5 -35.37 -0.48 -6.49
CA SER A 5 -35.80 -1.71 -5.83
C SER A 5 -34.68 -2.74 -5.72
N ALA A 6 -33.68 -2.70 -6.61
CA ALA A 6 -32.52 -3.59 -6.56
C ALA A 6 -31.41 -3.06 -5.65
N GLY A 7 -31.19 -1.75 -5.63
CA GLY A 7 -30.08 -1.09 -4.95
C GLY A 7 -29.34 -0.10 -5.83
N TRP A 8 -28.14 0.29 -5.43
CA TRP A 8 -27.35 1.32 -6.09
C TRP A 8 -25.92 0.89 -6.31
N THR A 9 -25.33 1.37 -7.41
CA THR A 9 -23.89 1.34 -7.62
C THR A 9 -23.27 2.66 -7.19
N VAL A 10 -22.13 2.58 -6.50
CA VAL A 10 -21.31 3.72 -6.08
C VAL A 10 -19.95 3.57 -6.72
N ARG A 11 -19.56 4.57 -7.52
CA ARG A 11 -18.27 4.53 -8.20
C ARG A 11 -17.11 4.60 -7.23
N ARG A 12 -16.05 3.86 -7.52
CA ARG A 12 -14.82 3.82 -6.70
C ARG A 12 -13.77 4.85 -7.14
N ASP A 13 -14.16 5.87 -7.88
CA ASP A 13 -13.23 6.83 -8.50
C ASP A 13 -12.87 8.03 -7.61
N THR A 14 -13.54 8.19 -6.47
CA THR A 14 -13.24 9.23 -5.46
C THR A 14 -12.86 8.60 -4.13
N ASN A 15 -12.07 9.30 -3.32
CA ASN A 15 -11.71 8.81 -1.97
C ASN A 15 -12.92 8.82 -1.02
N ASP A 16 -13.86 9.73 -1.21
CA ASP A 16 -15.05 9.86 -0.36
C ASP A 16 -16.00 8.66 -0.49
N SER A 17 -15.93 7.93 -1.62
CA SER A 17 -16.61 6.65 -1.78
C SER A 17 -16.19 5.63 -0.71
N PHE A 18 -14.94 5.67 -0.24
CA PHE A 18 -14.45 4.80 0.82
C PHE A 18 -14.95 5.24 2.19
N VAL A 19 -15.05 6.55 2.45
CA VAL A 19 -15.68 7.08 3.67
C VAL A 19 -17.13 6.61 3.76
N LEU A 20 -17.87 6.73 2.64
CA LEU A 20 -19.24 6.27 2.53
C LEU A 20 -19.36 4.77 2.85
N VAL A 21 -18.54 3.93 2.20
CA VAL A 21 -18.56 2.48 2.42
C VAL A 21 -18.20 2.13 3.86
N ASN A 22 -17.19 2.75 4.45
CA ASN A 22 -16.80 2.50 5.84
C ASN A 22 -17.92 2.88 6.82
N ARG A 23 -18.63 3.99 6.59
CA ARG A 23 -19.80 4.38 7.39
C ARG A 23 -20.94 3.37 7.26
N LEU A 24 -21.21 2.90 6.03
CA LEU A 24 -22.23 1.88 5.79
C LEU A 24 -21.90 0.56 6.50
N LEU A 25 -20.66 0.08 6.36
CA LEU A 25 -20.20 -1.15 7.02
C LEU A 25 -20.27 -1.03 8.55
N THR A 26 -19.86 0.11 9.11
CA THR A 26 -19.94 0.38 10.56
C THR A 26 -21.39 0.38 11.06
N ALA A 27 -22.33 0.86 10.24
CA ALA A 27 -23.77 0.80 10.52
C ALA A 27 -24.40 -0.58 10.28
N GLY A 28 -23.61 -1.60 9.92
CA GLY A 28 -24.08 -2.96 9.67
C GLY A 28 -24.74 -3.16 8.31
N ALA A 29 -24.67 -2.18 7.40
CA ALA A 29 -25.22 -2.31 6.06
C ALA A 29 -24.38 -3.26 5.21
N ALA A 30 -25.05 -4.05 4.37
CA ALA A 30 -24.37 -4.87 3.37
C ALA A 30 -23.81 -3.99 2.24
N VAL A 31 -22.56 -4.25 1.87
CA VAL A 31 -21.90 -3.65 0.71
C VAL A 31 -21.16 -4.77 -0.02
N SER A 32 -21.19 -4.74 -1.35
CA SER A 32 -20.45 -5.66 -2.21
C SER A 32 -19.60 -4.89 -3.22
N VAL A 33 -18.64 -5.56 -3.85
CA VAL A 33 -17.91 -5.05 -5.02
C VAL A 33 -18.34 -5.82 -6.25
N VAL A 34 -18.61 -5.10 -7.34
CA VAL A 34 -18.93 -5.68 -8.64
C VAL A 34 -17.61 -5.98 -9.38
N PRO A 35 -17.21 -7.23 -9.62
CA PRO A 35 -15.89 -7.55 -10.16
C PRO A 35 -15.61 -6.97 -11.55
N GLU A 36 -16.62 -6.74 -12.36
CA GLU A 36 -16.51 -6.26 -13.74
C GLU A 36 -16.16 -4.76 -13.77
N THR A 37 -16.78 -3.96 -12.89
CA THR A 37 -16.56 -2.51 -12.85
C THR A 37 -15.61 -2.06 -11.73
N GLY A 38 -15.55 -2.82 -10.64
CA GLY A 38 -14.88 -2.44 -9.39
C GLY A 38 -15.66 -1.47 -8.52
N ASP A 39 -16.87 -1.11 -8.94
CA ASP A 39 -17.75 -0.25 -8.16
C ASP A 39 -18.32 -1.01 -6.95
N PHE A 40 -18.73 -0.24 -5.95
CA PHE A 40 -19.48 -0.79 -4.84
C PHE A 40 -20.95 -0.95 -5.23
N PHE A 41 -21.58 -1.99 -4.71
CA PHE A 41 -23.02 -2.21 -4.78
C PHE A 41 -23.60 -2.16 -3.37
N VAL A 42 -24.66 -1.37 -3.21
CA VAL A 42 -25.38 -1.18 -1.96
C VAL A 42 -26.83 -1.63 -2.18
N PRO A 43 -27.31 -2.68 -1.49
CA PRO A 43 -28.67 -3.18 -1.66
C PRO A 43 -29.74 -2.16 -1.25
N ALA A 44 -30.95 -2.32 -1.80
CA ALA A 44 -32.10 -1.45 -1.53
C ALA A 44 -32.38 -1.23 -0.02
N ALA A 45 -32.17 -2.27 0.79
CA ALA A 45 -32.37 -2.24 2.25
C ALA A 45 -31.52 -1.18 2.98
N ALA A 46 -30.36 -0.81 2.44
CA ALA A 46 -29.48 0.22 3.00
C ALA A 46 -29.73 1.62 2.42
N GLY A 47 -30.79 1.80 1.61
CA GLY A 47 -31.04 3.02 0.85
C GLY A 47 -31.16 4.30 1.67
N ALA A 48 -31.75 4.23 2.88
CA ALA A 48 -31.86 5.40 3.75
C ALA A 48 -30.48 5.86 4.28
N LEU A 49 -29.65 4.92 4.73
CA LEU A 49 -28.28 5.19 5.18
C LEU A 49 -27.40 5.70 4.03
N LEU A 50 -27.51 5.05 2.87
CA LEU A 50 -26.81 5.48 1.65
C LEU A 50 -27.18 6.91 1.28
N THR A 51 -28.48 7.24 1.22
CA THR A 51 -28.96 8.57 0.83
C THR A 51 -28.37 9.65 1.74
N ARG A 52 -28.42 9.43 3.06
CA ARG A 52 -27.92 10.38 4.05
C ARG A 52 -26.42 10.62 3.87
N HIS A 53 -25.61 9.57 3.91
CA HIS A 53 -24.16 9.71 3.87
C HIS A 53 -23.64 10.13 2.51
N ALA A 54 -24.27 9.69 1.42
CA ALA A 54 -23.94 10.12 0.07
C ALA A 54 -24.16 11.64 -0.11
N ALA A 55 -25.25 12.18 0.45
CA ALA A 55 -25.50 13.63 0.45
C ALA A 55 -24.49 14.41 1.28
N GLU A 56 -24.15 13.92 2.48
CA GLU A 56 -23.13 14.55 3.36
C GLU A 56 -21.74 14.58 2.70
N LEU A 57 -21.38 13.54 1.94
CA LEU A 57 -20.05 13.37 1.34
C LEU A 57 -19.97 13.86 -0.11
N GLY A 58 -21.08 14.27 -0.72
CA GLY A 58 -21.12 14.63 -2.15
C GLY A 58 -20.86 13.44 -3.09
N VAL A 59 -21.09 12.20 -2.64
CA VAL A 59 -20.86 10.99 -3.43
C VAL A 59 -22.12 10.64 -4.23
N ALA A 60 -21.99 10.46 -5.53
CA ALA A 60 -23.09 10.03 -6.39
C ALA A 60 -23.32 8.52 -6.28
N ALA A 61 -24.60 8.13 -6.22
CA ALA A 61 -25.05 6.74 -6.29
C ALA A 61 -26.06 6.60 -7.45
N THR A 62 -25.85 5.59 -8.29
CA THR A 62 -26.67 5.32 -9.48
C THR A 62 -27.59 4.14 -9.20
N ALA A 63 -28.88 4.26 -9.52
CA ALA A 63 -29.81 3.15 -9.37
C ALA A 63 -29.38 1.98 -10.28
N ALA A 64 -29.25 0.79 -9.71
CA ALA A 64 -29.00 -0.43 -10.44
C ALA A 64 -30.32 -1.04 -10.96
N ALA A 65 -30.31 -1.57 -12.18
CA ALA A 65 -31.49 -2.25 -12.73
C ALA A 65 -31.79 -3.59 -12.05
N HIS A 66 -30.73 -4.30 -11.63
CA HIS A 66 -30.79 -5.55 -10.88
C HIS A 66 -29.59 -5.63 -9.92
N ALA A 67 -29.68 -6.51 -8.92
CA ALA A 67 -28.52 -6.85 -8.09
C ALA A 67 -27.51 -7.65 -8.95
N PRO A 68 -26.20 -7.37 -8.93
CA PRO A 68 -25.24 -8.12 -9.73
C PRO A 68 -24.95 -9.48 -9.09
N ASP A 69 -25.14 -10.57 -9.85
CA ASP A 69 -24.94 -11.95 -9.36
C ASP A 69 -23.48 -12.27 -9.02
N THR A 70 -22.54 -11.54 -9.62
CA THR A 70 -21.11 -11.69 -9.41
C THR A 70 -20.58 -10.80 -8.26
N ALA A 71 -21.44 -9.99 -7.64
CA ALA A 71 -21.03 -9.05 -6.61
C ALA A 71 -20.51 -9.78 -5.37
N ARG A 72 -19.27 -9.47 -4.99
CA ARG A 72 -18.59 -10.08 -3.84
C ARG A 72 -18.78 -9.25 -2.60
N ARG A 73 -19.23 -9.85 -1.50
CA ARG A 73 -19.42 -9.13 -0.24
C ARG A 73 -18.12 -8.49 0.22
N VAL A 74 -18.21 -7.24 0.66
CA VAL A 74 -17.11 -6.46 1.23
C VAL A 74 -17.26 -6.42 2.75
N SER A 75 -16.14 -6.54 3.45
CA SER A 75 -16.04 -6.31 4.89
C SER A 75 -14.74 -5.58 5.22
N ALA A 76 -14.72 -4.86 6.34
CA ALA A 76 -13.52 -4.21 6.83
C ALA A 76 -12.48 -5.28 7.21
N ALA A 77 -11.25 -5.13 6.73
CA ALA A 77 -10.14 -5.99 7.14
C ALA A 77 -9.67 -5.64 8.57
N ARG A 78 -9.11 -6.61 9.29
CA ARG A 78 -8.36 -6.35 10.52
C ARG A 78 -6.98 -5.85 10.13
N VAL A 79 -6.79 -4.53 10.16
CA VAL A 79 -5.57 -3.87 9.68
C VAL A 79 -4.59 -3.66 10.84
N ALA A 80 -3.33 -4.02 10.62
CA ALA A 80 -2.22 -3.59 11.45
C ALA A 80 -1.37 -2.56 10.72
N LEU A 81 -1.02 -1.46 11.40
CA LEU A 81 -0.09 -0.44 10.92
C LEU A 81 1.19 -0.54 11.73
N TRP A 82 2.32 -0.72 11.05
CA TRP A 82 3.62 -0.72 11.72
C TRP A 82 4.01 0.68 12.21
N ASP A 83 4.60 0.74 13.40
CA ASP A 83 5.32 1.90 13.91
C ASP A 83 6.57 1.46 14.70
N ARG A 84 7.41 2.42 15.08
CA ARG A 84 8.57 2.23 15.94
C ARG A 84 8.41 2.97 17.27
N TYR A 85 9.16 2.54 18.27
CA TYR A 85 9.32 3.35 19.48
C TYR A 85 9.92 4.72 19.11
N GLY A 86 9.43 5.79 19.76
CA GLY A 86 9.76 7.18 19.38
C GLY A 86 9.02 7.71 18.14
N GLY A 87 8.28 6.86 17.43
CA GLY A 87 7.42 7.23 16.31
C GLY A 87 8.12 7.26 14.95
N SER A 88 7.36 6.90 13.92
CA SER A 88 7.69 7.08 12.50
C SER A 88 6.78 8.16 11.91
N MET A 89 7.34 9.17 11.23
CA MET A 89 6.51 10.19 10.57
C MET A 89 5.63 9.56 9.48
N PRO A 90 6.15 8.70 8.57
CA PRO A 90 5.31 7.97 7.62
C PRO A 90 4.16 7.20 8.29
N SER A 91 4.43 6.47 9.39
CA SER A 91 3.37 5.80 10.17
C SER A 91 2.33 6.79 10.68
N GLY A 92 2.74 7.91 11.27
CA GLY A 92 1.84 8.94 11.79
C GLY A 92 0.90 9.52 10.72
N TRP A 93 1.43 9.78 9.51
CA TRP A 93 0.60 10.25 8.38
C TRP A 93 -0.35 9.18 7.86
N THR A 94 0.10 7.92 7.75
CA THR A 94 -0.79 6.81 7.40
C THR A 94 -1.87 6.61 8.45
N ARG A 95 -1.55 6.72 9.74
CA ARG A 95 -2.51 6.70 10.84
C ARG A 95 -3.56 7.79 10.69
N TRP A 96 -3.14 9.04 10.51
CA TRP A 96 -4.06 10.16 10.29
C TRP A 96 -4.99 9.89 9.11
N LEU A 97 -4.44 9.38 8.00
CA LEU A 97 -5.20 9.02 6.82
C LEU A 97 -6.27 7.94 7.11
N LEU A 98 -5.90 6.85 7.79
CA LEU A 98 -6.84 5.78 8.14
C LEU A 98 -7.98 6.29 9.04
N GLU A 99 -7.66 7.15 10.01
CA GLU A 99 -8.64 7.80 10.89
C GLU A 99 -9.61 8.70 10.09
N GLN A 100 -9.09 9.56 9.21
CA GLN A 100 -9.93 10.45 8.39
C GLN A 100 -10.89 9.70 7.46
N TYR A 101 -10.44 8.54 6.95
CA TYR A 101 -11.23 7.75 6.01
C TYR A 101 -12.06 6.63 6.67
N GLY A 102 -12.02 6.51 8.00
CA GLY A 102 -12.87 5.59 8.76
C GLY A 102 -12.45 4.12 8.67
N PHE A 103 -11.15 3.85 8.47
CA PHE A 103 -10.61 2.50 8.55
C PHE A 103 -10.21 2.19 10.00
N ALA A 104 -10.67 1.06 10.52
CA ALA A 104 -10.20 0.54 11.80
C ALA A 104 -8.81 -0.11 11.63
N PHE A 105 -7.90 0.17 12.56
CA PHE A 105 -6.55 -0.40 12.56
C PHE A 105 -6.00 -0.51 13.99
N GLU A 106 -5.00 -1.35 14.15
CA GLU A 106 -4.16 -1.41 15.35
C GLU A 106 -2.73 -1.02 14.99
N VAL A 107 -2.09 -0.22 15.84
CA VAL A 107 -0.65 0.07 15.70
C VAL A 107 0.15 -1.07 16.32
N ILE A 108 1.07 -1.66 15.56
CA ILE A 108 1.95 -2.74 16.00
C ILE A 108 3.42 -2.32 15.90
N PHE A 109 4.26 -2.89 16.75
CA PHE A 109 5.68 -2.60 16.81
C PHE A 109 6.51 -3.86 16.53
N PRO A 110 7.83 -3.75 16.29
CA PRO A 110 8.66 -4.90 15.95
C PRO A 110 8.55 -6.10 16.91
N PRO A 111 8.45 -5.95 18.24
CA PRO A 111 8.27 -7.10 19.13
C PRO A 111 6.99 -7.90 18.88
N GLN A 112 5.88 -7.25 18.55
CA GLN A 112 4.65 -7.95 18.19
C GLN A 112 4.75 -8.65 16.83
N ILE A 113 5.54 -8.12 15.89
CA ILE A 113 5.82 -8.79 14.61
C ILE A 113 6.69 -10.02 14.86
N ASP A 114 7.79 -9.86 15.60
CA ASP A 114 8.75 -10.91 15.92
C ASP A 114 8.14 -12.07 16.72
N ALA A 115 7.02 -11.83 17.42
CA ALA A 115 6.27 -12.85 18.15
C ALA A 115 5.48 -13.82 17.23
N GLY A 116 5.30 -13.50 15.95
CA GLY A 116 4.61 -14.35 14.97
C GLY A 116 3.09 -14.42 15.17
N LYS A 117 2.44 -15.42 14.55
CA LYS A 117 0.98 -15.67 14.62
C LYS A 117 0.12 -14.45 14.25
N LEU A 118 0.62 -13.63 13.33
CA LEU A 118 -0.01 -12.35 12.97
C LEU A 118 -1.38 -12.55 12.32
N ARG A 119 -1.59 -13.66 11.60
CA ARG A 119 -2.83 -13.95 10.86
C ARG A 119 -4.03 -14.17 11.79
N ASP A 120 -3.78 -14.63 13.02
CA ASP A 120 -4.80 -14.83 14.04
C ASP A 120 -5.51 -13.52 14.39
N ARG A 121 -4.81 -12.38 14.25
CA ARG A 121 -5.32 -11.06 14.62
C ARG A 121 -5.58 -10.14 13.43
N TYR A 122 -4.79 -10.29 12.37
CA TYR A 122 -4.81 -9.36 11.25
C TYR A 122 -5.05 -10.06 9.92
N ASP A 123 -5.66 -9.33 9.00
CA ASP A 123 -5.82 -9.73 7.61
C ASP A 123 -4.87 -8.94 6.71
N VAL A 124 -4.54 -7.70 7.11
CA VAL A 124 -3.66 -6.78 6.37
C VAL A 124 -2.61 -6.17 7.29
N ILE A 125 -1.35 -6.13 6.87
CA ILE A 125 -0.29 -5.37 7.54
C ILE A 125 0.19 -4.27 6.58
N VAL A 126 0.22 -3.02 7.06
CA VAL A 126 0.73 -1.85 6.32
C VAL A 126 2.10 -1.49 6.87
N LEU A 127 3.09 -1.51 5.98
CA LEU A 127 4.49 -1.16 6.25
C LEU A 127 4.81 0.14 5.51
N PRO A 128 4.71 1.31 6.17
CA PRO A 128 5.02 2.59 5.55
C PRO A 128 6.53 2.73 5.30
N SER A 129 6.95 3.78 4.58
CA SER A 129 8.38 4.04 4.32
C SER A 129 9.18 4.05 5.64
N GLY A 130 10.37 3.45 5.63
CA GLY A 130 11.24 3.29 6.81
C GLY A 130 10.96 2.06 7.69
N ALA A 131 9.88 1.31 7.45
CA ALA A 131 9.57 0.10 8.23
C ALA A 131 10.51 -1.07 7.92
N VAL A 132 10.94 -1.21 6.66
CA VAL A 132 11.79 -2.32 6.21
C VAL A 132 13.10 -1.79 5.62
N PRO A 133 14.24 -1.96 6.32
CA PRO A 133 15.54 -1.51 5.83
C PRO A 133 16.00 -2.35 4.63
N ARG A 134 16.95 -1.81 3.86
CA ARG A 134 17.57 -2.54 2.75
C ARG A 134 18.32 -3.78 3.27
N PRO A 135 18.29 -4.93 2.58
CA PRO A 135 19.11 -6.07 2.98
C PRO A 135 20.59 -5.72 3.03
N GLY A 136 21.28 -6.11 4.11
CA GLY A 136 22.69 -5.81 4.32
C GLY A 136 22.99 -4.37 4.76
N ALA A 137 21.96 -3.53 4.94
CA ALA A 137 22.12 -2.20 5.53
C ALA A 137 22.69 -2.33 6.96
N GLY A 138 23.80 -1.64 7.22
CA GLY A 138 24.31 -1.43 8.58
C GLY A 138 23.48 -0.37 9.31
N ALA A 139 23.77 -0.15 10.61
CA ALA A 139 23.12 0.91 11.40
C ALA A 139 23.33 2.34 10.84
N SER A 140 24.22 2.51 9.86
CA SER A 140 24.57 3.77 9.19
C SER A 140 23.83 4.03 7.87
N ASP A 141 23.09 3.06 7.32
CA ASP A 141 22.29 3.23 6.09
C ASP A 141 20.91 3.84 6.42
N SER A 142 20.92 4.81 7.33
CA SER A 142 19.76 5.51 7.85
C SER A 142 19.09 6.31 6.73
N SER A 143 17.79 6.09 6.52
CA SER A 143 16.94 7.04 5.80
C SER A 143 17.04 8.45 6.43
N PHE A 144 16.64 9.50 5.72
CA PHE A 144 16.62 10.86 6.29
C PHE A 144 15.89 10.90 7.65
N ASP A 145 14.81 10.11 7.80
CA ASP A 145 14.04 9.96 9.04
C ASP A 145 14.76 9.14 10.14
N ASP A 146 15.73 8.32 9.78
CA ASP A 146 16.57 7.56 10.74
C ASP A 146 17.75 8.39 11.25
N ALA A 147 18.28 9.31 10.44
CA ALA A 147 19.40 10.17 10.82
C ALA A 147 19.08 11.12 11.97
N TYR A 148 17.80 11.49 12.12
CA TYR A 148 17.29 12.33 13.20
C TYR A 148 16.46 11.56 14.25
N ALA A 149 16.38 10.22 14.13
CA ALA A 149 15.69 9.40 15.11
C ALA A 149 16.46 9.44 16.44
N PRO A 150 15.81 9.78 17.57
CA PRO A 150 16.43 9.66 18.88
C PRO A 150 16.94 8.24 19.11
N ARG A 151 18.10 8.10 19.76
CA ARG A 151 18.55 6.78 20.22
C ARG A 151 17.50 6.20 21.16
N ASP A 152 17.21 4.91 20.99
CA ASP A 152 16.31 4.20 21.87
C ASP A 152 16.87 4.26 23.31
N PRO A 153 16.07 4.68 24.30
CA PRO A 153 16.48 4.69 25.70
C PRO A 153 16.71 3.27 26.21
N ALA A 154 17.40 3.12 27.34
CA ALA A 154 17.56 1.79 27.93
C ALA A 154 16.18 1.26 28.39
N PRO A 155 15.91 -0.04 28.26
CA PRO A 155 14.62 -0.60 28.65
C PRO A 155 14.19 -0.31 30.09
N ALA A 156 15.16 -0.19 31.00
CA ALA A 156 14.95 0.14 32.40
C ALA A 156 14.43 1.57 32.62
N ASP A 157 14.73 2.49 31.69
CA ASP A 157 14.35 3.90 31.78
C ASP A 157 12.93 4.16 31.24
N LEU A 158 12.26 3.12 30.72
CA LEU A 158 10.91 3.22 30.19
C LEU A 158 9.85 2.72 31.19
N PRO A 159 8.70 3.42 31.27
CA PRO A 159 7.48 2.85 31.84
C PRO A 159 7.13 1.51 31.18
N GLU A 160 6.58 0.60 31.98
CA GLU A 160 6.34 -0.79 31.58
C GLU A 160 5.47 -0.90 30.33
N GLU A 161 4.46 -0.03 30.20
CA GLU A 161 3.53 0.03 29.08
C GLU A 161 4.18 0.38 27.73
N PHE A 162 5.40 0.94 27.73
CA PHE A 162 6.15 1.28 26.52
C PHE A 162 7.24 0.29 26.18
N ARG A 163 7.68 -0.55 27.12
CA ARG A 163 8.77 -1.51 26.90
C ARG A 163 8.48 -2.50 25.78
N GLY A 164 7.22 -2.94 25.65
CA GLY A 164 6.77 -3.85 24.60
C GLY A 164 6.78 -3.24 23.18
N ARG A 165 7.10 -1.95 23.03
CA ARG A 165 7.22 -1.26 21.74
C ARG A 165 8.66 -1.14 21.25
N MET A 166 9.63 -1.39 22.14
CA MET A 166 11.04 -1.28 21.79
C MET A 166 11.52 -2.45 20.95
N GLY A 167 12.16 -2.11 19.84
CA GLY A 167 12.75 -3.08 18.95
C GLY A 167 12.96 -2.45 17.59
N ARG A 168 13.69 -3.15 16.74
CA ARG A 168 13.89 -2.78 15.34
C ARG A 168 13.56 -3.98 14.48
N PHE A 169 13.27 -3.71 13.22
CA PHE A 169 13.19 -4.76 12.21
C PHE A 169 14.47 -5.59 12.23
N SER A 170 14.32 -6.91 12.22
CA SER A 170 15.41 -7.88 12.14
C SER A 170 15.18 -8.82 10.96
N ALA A 171 16.22 -9.07 10.17
CA ALA A 171 16.15 -10.06 9.10
C ALA A 171 15.93 -11.48 9.63
N GLU A 172 16.40 -11.76 10.85
CA GLU A 172 16.38 -13.06 11.51
C GLU A 172 15.02 -13.38 12.13
N ARG A 173 14.28 -12.37 12.63
CA ARG A 173 12.99 -12.56 13.31
C ARG A 173 11.81 -12.00 12.55
N SER A 174 11.91 -10.75 12.09
CA SER A 174 10.78 -10.06 11.45
C SER A 174 10.47 -10.65 10.07
N VAL A 175 11.49 -11.00 9.27
CA VAL A 175 11.28 -11.56 7.93
C VAL A 175 10.57 -12.93 7.98
N PRO A 176 10.99 -13.91 8.81
CA PRO A 176 10.24 -15.16 8.94
C PRO A 176 8.80 -14.96 9.41
N ALA A 177 8.54 -14.08 10.38
CA ALA A 177 7.18 -13.83 10.87
C ALA A 177 6.27 -13.18 9.81
N LEU A 178 6.79 -12.22 9.04
CA LEU A 178 6.07 -11.62 7.91
C LEU A 178 5.84 -12.62 6.77
N ARG A 179 6.80 -13.52 6.52
CA ARG A 179 6.64 -14.62 5.57
C ARG A 179 5.53 -15.59 6.02
N GLU A 180 5.53 -16.00 7.29
CA GLU A 180 4.48 -16.86 7.87
C GLU A 180 3.10 -16.23 7.69
N PHE A 181 2.98 -14.93 7.99
CA PHE A 181 1.74 -14.18 7.80
C PHE A 181 1.23 -14.21 6.34
N LEU A 182 2.12 -13.97 5.38
CA LEU A 182 1.80 -14.06 3.96
C LEU A 182 1.39 -15.49 3.58
N GLU A 183 2.16 -16.50 3.99
CA GLU A 183 1.90 -17.89 3.65
C GLU A 183 0.53 -18.38 4.20
N ALA A 184 0.12 -17.86 5.36
CA ALA A 184 -1.18 -18.08 5.98
C ALA A 184 -2.35 -17.28 5.36
N GLY A 185 -2.15 -16.61 4.21
CA GLY A 185 -3.21 -15.88 3.51
C GLY A 185 -3.35 -14.41 3.89
N GLY A 186 -2.37 -13.86 4.63
CA GLY A 186 -2.31 -12.43 4.94
C GLY A 186 -1.95 -11.57 3.73
N THR A 187 -2.31 -10.29 3.78
CA THR A 187 -1.88 -9.28 2.81
C THR A 187 -0.90 -8.31 3.45
N ILE A 188 0.28 -8.12 2.87
CA ILE A 188 1.19 -7.03 3.28
C ILE A 188 1.16 -5.93 2.22
N VAL A 189 1.01 -4.68 2.63
CA VAL A 189 1.14 -3.49 1.78
C VAL A 189 2.37 -2.73 2.19
N THR A 190 3.35 -2.60 1.30
CA THR A 190 4.55 -1.78 1.55
C THR A 190 4.46 -0.47 0.78
N VAL A 191 4.82 0.63 1.44
CA VAL A 191 4.91 1.95 0.82
C VAL A 191 6.35 2.44 0.88
N GLY A 192 6.81 3.14 -0.17
CA GLY A 192 8.12 3.76 -0.17
C GLY A 192 9.25 2.74 -0.08
N THR A 193 10.27 3.10 0.70
CA THR A 193 11.46 2.28 0.97
C THR A 193 11.13 0.89 1.53
N SER A 194 9.97 0.68 2.15
CA SER A 194 9.58 -0.63 2.69
C SER A 194 9.34 -1.70 1.63
N GLY A 195 9.33 -1.32 0.34
CA GLY A 195 9.44 -2.25 -0.79
C GLY A 195 10.67 -3.17 -0.72
N ASN A 196 11.66 -2.86 0.14
CA ASN A 196 12.80 -3.72 0.46
C ASN A 196 12.39 -5.11 0.96
N LEU A 197 11.17 -5.26 1.49
CA LEU A 197 10.64 -6.57 1.90
C LEU A 197 10.67 -7.58 0.74
N ALA A 198 10.48 -7.14 -0.51
CA ALA A 198 10.58 -8.01 -1.68
C ALA A 198 11.96 -8.67 -1.82
N TYR A 199 13.03 -7.92 -1.49
CA TYR A 199 14.40 -8.45 -1.50
C TYR A 199 14.67 -9.38 -0.32
N HIS A 200 14.20 -9.04 0.89
CA HIS A 200 14.28 -9.92 2.07
C HIS A 200 13.56 -11.26 1.84
N LEU A 201 12.42 -11.22 1.16
CA LEU A 201 11.66 -12.41 0.79
C LEU A 201 12.28 -13.20 -0.36
N LYS A 202 13.35 -12.69 -0.98
CA LYS A 202 14.04 -13.27 -2.14
C LYS A 202 13.12 -13.43 -3.35
N LEU A 203 12.17 -12.50 -3.53
CA LEU A 203 11.32 -12.49 -4.72
C LEU A 203 12.19 -12.26 -5.98
N PRO A 204 11.78 -12.78 -7.15
CA PRO A 204 12.54 -12.67 -8.39
C PRO A 204 12.45 -11.27 -9.03
N VAL A 205 12.78 -10.23 -8.24
CA VAL A 205 12.84 -8.83 -8.67
C VAL A 205 14.27 -8.32 -8.58
N ARG A 206 14.61 -7.34 -9.41
CA ARG A 206 15.92 -6.66 -9.42
C ARG A 206 15.72 -5.15 -9.42
N SER A 207 16.74 -4.39 -9.07
CA SER A 207 16.71 -2.94 -9.27
C SER A 207 16.77 -2.62 -10.77
N ALA A 208 15.95 -1.68 -11.23
CA ALA A 208 16.04 -1.12 -12.58
C ALA A 208 17.08 0.00 -12.70
N LEU A 209 17.46 0.59 -11.57
CA LEU A 209 18.40 1.72 -11.48
C LEU A 209 19.83 1.22 -11.27
N VAL A 210 20.30 0.43 -12.23
CA VAL A 210 21.65 -0.14 -12.22
C VAL A 210 22.34 0.08 -13.55
N GLU A 211 23.66 0.18 -13.52
CA GLU A 211 24.54 0.07 -14.67
C GLU A 211 25.40 -1.19 -14.56
N VAL A 212 25.80 -1.71 -15.72
CA VAL A 212 26.74 -2.83 -15.77
C VAL A 212 28.16 -2.26 -15.80
N SER A 213 28.96 -2.57 -14.78
CA SER A 213 30.35 -2.13 -14.72
C SER A 213 31.22 -2.87 -15.74
N ALA A 214 32.45 -2.39 -15.95
CA ALA A 214 33.43 -3.04 -16.82
C ALA A 214 33.69 -4.52 -16.45
N GLU A 215 33.50 -4.88 -15.18
CA GLU A 215 33.60 -6.26 -14.67
C GLU A 215 32.32 -7.09 -14.83
N ARG A 216 31.34 -6.63 -15.63
CA ARG A 216 30.02 -7.25 -15.85
C ARG A 216 29.20 -7.46 -14.56
N ARG A 217 29.36 -6.55 -13.60
CA ARG A 217 28.57 -6.55 -12.35
C ARG A 217 27.56 -5.40 -12.39
N GLU A 218 26.34 -5.68 -11.96
CA GLU A 218 25.35 -4.62 -11.74
C GLU A 218 25.78 -3.76 -10.55
N ARG A 219 25.80 -2.45 -10.75
CA ARG A 219 26.04 -1.44 -9.70
C ARG A 219 24.92 -0.42 -9.75
N ALA A 220 24.53 0.13 -8.60
CA ALA A 220 23.53 1.19 -8.57
C ALA A 220 24.01 2.39 -9.41
N LEU A 221 23.08 3.04 -10.11
CA LEU A 221 23.39 4.28 -10.82
C LEU A 221 23.88 5.33 -9.80
N PRO A 222 25.04 5.98 -10.03
CA PRO A 222 25.51 7.06 -9.18
C PRO A 222 24.64 8.32 -9.31
N ASN A 223 24.67 9.17 -8.28
CA ASN A 223 23.80 10.36 -8.21
C ASN A 223 24.09 11.41 -9.30
N ASP A 224 25.27 11.39 -9.91
CA ASP A 224 25.61 12.23 -11.06
C ASP A 224 24.94 11.75 -12.38
N LYS A 225 24.43 10.50 -12.42
CA LYS A 225 23.67 9.93 -13.54
C LYS A 225 22.17 9.88 -13.30
N PHE A 226 21.75 9.59 -12.07
CA PHE A 226 20.35 9.48 -11.70
C PHE A 226 20.13 10.14 -10.33
N TYR A 227 19.31 11.19 -10.31
CA TYR A 227 18.95 11.89 -9.08
C TYR A 227 17.56 12.49 -9.23
N VAL A 228 16.60 11.89 -8.53
CA VAL A 228 15.19 12.29 -8.54
C VAL A 228 14.71 12.38 -7.09
N PRO A 229 15.06 13.49 -6.39
CA PRO A 229 14.58 13.73 -5.04
C PRO A 229 13.09 14.03 -5.08
N GLY A 230 12.39 13.90 -3.95
CA GLY A 230 10.97 14.19 -3.75
C GLY A 230 10.29 15.01 -4.86
N SER A 231 9.75 14.32 -5.86
CA SER A 231 9.19 14.87 -7.10
C SER A 231 7.89 14.17 -7.48
N VAL A 232 7.08 14.85 -8.30
CA VAL A 232 5.84 14.29 -8.83
C VAL A 232 6.11 13.72 -10.21
N LEU A 233 5.92 12.41 -10.36
CA LEU A 233 6.14 11.67 -11.59
C LEU A 233 4.86 10.97 -12.05
N ARG A 234 4.70 10.79 -13.36
CA ARG A 234 3.59 10.04 -13.95
C ARG A 234 3.93 8.57 -14.09
N VAL A 235 3.00 7.70 -13.69
CA VAL A 235 3.07 6.25 -13.90
C VAL A 235 1.81 5.77 -14.61
N ALA A 236 1.95 4.72 -15.41
CA ALA A 236 0.84 3.93 -15.91
C ALA A 236 0.41 2.90 -14.86
N LEU A 237 -0.87 2.52 -14.86
CA LEU A 237 -1.47 1.55 -13.95
C LEU A 237 -2.12 0.39 -14.70
N ASP A 238 -2.00 -0.83 -14.17
CA ASP A 238 -2.81 -1.96 -14.62
C ASP A 238 -4.23 -1.84 -14.05
N ARG A 239 -5.19 -1.38 -14.84
CA ARG A 239 -6.57 -1.14 -14.40
C ARG A 239 -7.38 -2.41 -14.09
N ALA A 240 -6.90 -3.58 -14.50
CA ALA A 240 -7.60 -4.83 -14.25
C ALA A 240 -7.24 -5.43 -12.88
N ALA A 241 -6.24 -4.90 -12.19
CA ALA A 241 -5.83 -5.39 -10.88
C ALA A 241 -6.76 -4.89 -9.77
N GLY A 242 -6.97 -5.71 -8.73
CA GLY A 242 -7.82 -5.33 -7.59
C GLY A 242 -7.33 -4.08 -6.86
N ALA A 243 -6.01 -3.97 -6.69
CA ALA A 243 -5.37 -2.88 -5.96
C ALA A 243 -5.48 -1.51 -6.67
N THR A 244 -5.71 -1.49 -7.98
CA THR A 244 -5.77 -0.27 -8.80
C THR A 244 -7.19 0.10 -9.23
N ARG A 245 -8.21 -0.62 -8.75
CA ARG A 245 -9.62 -0.35 -9.08
C ARG A 245 -10.01 1.08 -8.73
N GLY A 246 -10.77 1.72 -9.62
CA GLY A 246 -11.20 3.12 -9.46
C GLY A 246 -10.11 4.16 -9.71
N LEU A 247 -8.93 3.74 -10.19
CA LEU A 247 -7.90 4.67 -10.65
C LEU A 247 -7.91 4.81 -12.19
N PRO A 248 -7.50 5.97 -12.71
CA PRO A 248 -7.27 6.17 -14.15
C PRO A 248 -6.14 5.25 -14.68
N ALA A 249 -5.97 5.22 -16.01
CA ALA A 249 -4.87 4.47 -16.65
C ALA A 249 -3.49 5.02 -16.31
N GLU A 250 -3.41 6.30 -15.97
CA GLU A 250 -2.18 6.96 -15.54
C GLU A 250 -2.48 7.82 -14.31
N VAL A 251 -1.54 7.85 -13.36
CA VAL A 251 -1.65 8.66 -12.16
C VAL A 251 -0.32 9.35 -11.87
N ASP A 252 -0.40 10.54 -11.26
CA ASP A 252 0.78 11.24 -10.77
C ASP A 252 1.07 10.79 -9.33
N VAL A 253 2.30 10.37 -9.07
CA VAL A 253 2.78 9.82 -7.78
C VAL A 253 3.89 10.68 -7.21
N TYR A 254 4.02 10.70 -5.88
CA TYR A 254 5.20 11.27 -5.22
C TYR A 254 6.31 10.21 -5.18
N PHE A 255 7.45 10.53 -5.77
CA PHE A 255 8.63 9.68 -5.86
C PHE A 255 9.79 10.38 -5.15
N ASP A 256 10.41 9.70 -4.18
CA ASP A 256 11.48 10.26 -3.36
C ASP A 256 12.64 9.28 -3.29
N GLU A 257 13.43 9.22 -4.37
CA GLU A 257 14.57 8.30 -4.52
C GLU A 257 14.25 6.81 -4.24
N ASN A 258 12.99 6.42 -4.37
CA ASN A 258 12.52 5.10 -4.00
C ASN A 258 12.91 4.02 -5.03
N GLN A 259 12.69 2.75 -4.68
CA GLN A 259 13.05 1.66 -5.57
C GLN A 259 12.29 1.73 -6.90
N VAL A 260 12.99 1.34 -7.96
CA VAL A 260 12.38 0.98 -9.23
C VAL A 260 12.81 -0.44 -9.55
N PHE A 261 11.85 -1.29 -9.86
CA PHE A 261 12.04 -2.71 -10.04
C PHE A 261 12.06 -3.11 -11.51
N ARG A 262 12.81 -4.16 -11.82
CA ARG A 262 12.58 -5.01 -12.98
C ARG A 262 12.03 -6.35 -12.52
N LEU A 263 10.93 -6.77 -13.15
CA LEU A 263 10.35 -8.09 -13.02
C LEU A 263 10.77 -8.87 -14.27
N ALA A 264 11.60 -9.90 -14.09
CA ALA A 264 11.99 -10.76 -15.20
C ALA A 264 10.77 -11.56 -15.72
N PRO A 265 10.75 -12.00 -16.99
CA PRO A 265 9.65 -12.82 -17.52
C PRO A 265 9.31 -14.03 -16.65
N GLU A 266 10.30 -14.66 -16.03
CA GLU A 266 10.14 -15.79 -15.13
C GLU A 266 9.41 -15.39 -13.83
N ALA A 267 9.58 -14.14 -13.37
CA ALA A 267 8.86 -13.61 -12.23
C ALA A 267 7.37 -13.49 -12.54
N VAL A 268 7.04 -12.96 -13.73
CA VAL A 268 5.66 -12.82 -14.21
C VAL A 268 5.02 -14.19 -14.41
N ALA A 269 5.76 -15.15 -14.98
CA ALA A 269 5.31 -16.53 -15.11
C ALA A 269 5.03 -17.22 -13.76
N ARG A 270 5.69 -16.78 -12.68
CA ARG A 270 5.45 -17.22 -11.29
C ARG A 270 4.32 -16.44 -10.59
N GLY A 271 3.61 -15.58 -11.33
CA GLY A 271 2.45 -14.85 -10.84
C GLY A 271 2.73 -13.45 -10.29
N LEU A 272 3.96 -12.92 -10.39
CA LEU A 272 4.19 -11.50 -10.07
C LEU A 272 3.52 -10.63 -11.12
N ARG A 273 2.68 -9.70 -10.69
CA ARG A 273 1.88 -8.83 -11.56
C ARG A 273 2.31 -7.37 -11.39
N PRO A 274 2.87 -6.72 -12.42
CA PRO A 274 3.08 -5.27 -12.40
C PRO A 274 1.74 -4.54 -12.19
N LEU A 275 1.71 -3.61 -11.24
CA LEU A 275 0.55 -2.75 -10.94
C LEU A 275 0.76 -1.32 -11.40
N ALA A 276 2.01 -0.83 -11.35
CA ALA A 276 2.38 0.52 -11.74
C ALA A 276 3.80 0.56 -12.34
N TRP A 277 3.99 1.31 -13.42
CA TRP A 277 5.30 1.45 -14.09
C TRP A 277 5.43 2.81 -14.80
N PHE A 278 6.65 3.25 -15.06
CA PHE A 278 6.89 4.45 -15.87
C PHE A 278 6.71 4.13 -17.36
N GLY A 279 5.68 4.70 -17.98
CA GLY A 279 5.33 4.41 -19.38
C GLY A 279 6.18 5.13 -20.43
N GLY A 280 7.01 6.10 -20.05
CA GLY A 280 7.79 6.93 -20.97
C GLY A 280 9.11 7.41 -20.39
N GLU A 281 9.92 8.05 -21.23
CA GLU A 281 11.28 8.52 -20.89
C GLU A 281 11.30 9.83 -20.09
N ALA A 282 10.20 10.58 -20.08
CA ALA A 282 10.08 11.85 -19.39
C ALA A 282 8.85 11.87 -18.45
N PRO A 283 8.85 11.08 -17.35
CA PRO A 283 7.70 10.99 -16.45
C PRO A 283 7.52 12.22 -15.55
N LEU A 284 8.47 13.17 -15.51
CA LEU A 284 8.39 14.33 -14.61
C LEU A 284 7.15 15.19 -14.87
N ARG A 285 6.43 15.50 -13.80
CA ARG A 285 5.28 16.42 -13.79
C ARG A 285 5.57 17.69 -12.99
N SER A 286 6.29 17.56 -11.88
CA SER A 286 6.72 18.68 -11.04
C SER A 286 7.91 18.27 -10.17
N GLY A 287 8.83 19.20 -9.88
CA GLY A 287 10.04 18.95 -9.10
C GLY A 287 11.30 18.84 -9.97
N TRP A 288 12.21 17.95 -9.58
CA TRP A 288 13.51 17.76 -10.21
C TRP A 288 13.71 16.29 -10.60
N ALA A 289 14.10 16.01 -11.84
CA ALA A 289 14.41 14.65 -12.25
C ALA A 289 15.60 14.60 -13.22
N TRP A 290 16.78 14.39 -12.65
CA TRP A 290 18.00 14.12 -13.39
C TRP A 290 18.09 12.64 -13.76
N GLY A 291 18.37 12.34 -15.03
CA GLY A 291 18.45 10.95 -15.50
C GLY A 291 17.09 10.23 -15.62
N GLN A 292 15.98 10.95 -15.68
CA GLN A 292 14.63 10.34 -15.67
C GLN A 292 14.36 9.32 -16.79
N HIS A 293 15.12 9.34 -17.89
CA HIS A 293 15.03 8.33 -18.95
C HIS A 293 15.38 6.91 -18.48
N TYR A 294 16.20 6.77 -17.42
CA TYR A 294 16.48 5.46 -16.79
C TYR A 294 15.24 4.83 -16.15
N LEU A 295 14.18 5.60 -15.91
CA LEU A 295 12.94 5.12 -15.33
C LEU A 295 12.07 4.36 -16.32
N LYS A 296 12.24 4.56 -17.63
CA LYS A 296 11.37 3.99 -18.67
C LYS A 296 11.21 2.47 -18.49
N ASP A 297 9.97 2.01 -18.49
CA ASP A 297 9.54 0.61 -18.28
C ASP A 297 9.86 0.06 -16.88
N GLY A 298 10.41 0.89 -15.98
CA GLY A 298 10.66 0.56 -14.59
C GLY A 298 9.36 0.39 -13.82
N VAL A 299 9.24 -0.74 -13.11
CA VAL A 299 8.06 -1.08 -12.30
C VAL A 299 8.20 -0.46 -10.93
N VAL A 300 7.21 0.30 -10.48
CA VAL A 300 7.18 0.94 -9.17
C VAL A 300 6.05 0.45 -8.29
N GLY A 301 5.15 -0.37 -8.83
CA GLY A 301 4.22 -1.14 -8.00
C GLY A 301 3.98 -2.52 -8.60
N PHE A 302 3.85 -3.53 -7.74
CA PHE A 302 3.53 -4.89 -8.16
C PHE A 302 2.84 -5.69 -7.06
N GLU A 303 2.12 -6.72 -7.45
CA GLU A 303 1.57 -7.77 -6.58
C GLU A 303 2.40 -9.04 -6.73
N ALA A 304 2.73 -9.69 -5.62
CA ALA A 304 3.45 -10.96 -5.61
C ALA A 304 2.72 -11.98 -4.72
N PRO A 305 2.33 -13.16 -5.25
CA PRO A 305 1.80 -14.23 -4.43
C PRO A 305 2.91 -14.82 -3.55
N VAL A 306 2.61 -15.04 -2.27
CA VAL A 306 3.51 -15.70 -1.31
C VAL A 306 2.68 -16.65 -0.47
N GLY A 307 2.82 -17.96 -0.72
CA GLY A 307 1.91 -18.97 -0.20
C GLY A 307 0.46 -18.68 -0.59
N SER A 308 -0.46 -18.63 0.38
CA SER A 308 -1.88 -18.31 0.13
C SER A 308 -2.19 -16.81 0.16
N GLY A 309 -1.22 -15.98 0.51
CA GLY A 309 -1.37 -14.53 0.65
C GLY A 309 -0.68 -13.76 -0.46
N ARG A 310 -0.57 -12.45 -0.26
CA ARG A 310 -0.06 -11.53 -1.27
C ARG A 310 0.72 -10.38 -0.66
N LEU A 311 1.83 -10.04 -1.31
CA LEU A 311 2.57 -8.82 -1.06
C LEU A 311 2.21 -7.78 -2.12
N LEU A 312 1.71 -6.63 -1.70
CA LEU A 312 1.48 -5.46 -2.53
C LEU A 312 2.62 -4.47 -2.27
N VAL A 313 3.47 -4.26 -3.27
CA VAL A 313 4.57 -3.30 -3.21
C VAL A 313 4.19 -2.04 -3.96
N PHE A 314 4.27 -0.89 -3.30
CA PHE A 314 4.21 0.43 -3.91
C PHE A 314 5.45 1.22 -3.48
N ALA A 315 6.44 1.31 -4.37
CA ALA A 315 7.64 2.09 -4.13
C ALA A 315 7.39 3.61 -4.07
N PRO A 316 6.44 4.21 -4.79
CA PRO A 316 6.12 5.62 -4.59
C PRO A 316 5.52 5.84 -3.21
N GLU A 317 5.64 7.06 -2.69
CA GLU A 317 5.07 7.43 -1.40
C GLU A 317 3.55 7.69 -1.55
N ILE A 318 2.78 6.60 -1.69
CA ILE A 318 1.34 6.66 -1.93
C ILE A 318 0.52 7.24 -0.76
N THR A 319 1.16 7.49 0.38
CA THR A 319 0.56 8.15 1.56
C THR A 319 1.37 9.36 2.04
N PHE A 320 2.27 9.92 1.22
CA PHE A 320 3.17 11.01 1.62
C PHE A 320 2.42 12.16 2.29
N ARG A 321 2.69 12.35 3.59
CA ARG A 321 2.11 13.41 4.43
C ARG A 321 0.58 13.50 4.38
N ALA A 322 -0.08 12.41 3.97
CA ALA A 322 -1.49 12.38 3.62
C ALA A 322 -1.93 13.52 2.66
N GLN A 323 -1.08 13.87 1.70
CA GLN A 323 -1.34 14.87 0.65
C GLN A 323 -1.57 14.25 -0.74
N THR A 324 -1.19 12.98 -0.93
CA THR A 324 -1.25 12.28 -2.22
C THR A 324 -2.65 11.69 -2.51
N HIS A 325 -3.68 12.55 -2.52
CA HIS A 325 -5.08 12.14 -2.70
C HIS A 325 -5.34 11.28 -3.95
N ALA A 326 -4.56 11.46 -5.01
CA ALA A 326 -4.68 10.68 -6.25
C ALA A 326 -4.32 9.20 -6.06
N THR A 327 -3.52 8.85 -5.05
CA THR A 327 -2.96 7.50 -4.88
C THR A 327 -3.45 6.77 -3.63
N PHE A 328 -4.19 7.42 -2.72
CA PHE A 328 -4.72 6.76 -1.51
C PHE A 328 -5.53 5.49 -1.81
N ARG A 329 -6.23 5.45 -2.96
CA ARG A 329 -7.00 4.26 -3.38
C ARG A 329 -6.13 3.02 -3.58
N LEU A 330 -4.85 3.17 -3.90
CA LEU A 330 -3.90 2.05 -3.96
C LEU A 330 -3.77 1.34 -2.60
N LEU A 331 -3.78 2.11 -1.52
CA LEU A 331 -3.84 1.56 -0.16
C LEU A 331 -5.25 1.08 0.17
N PHE A 332 -6.27 1.92 0.00
CA PHE A 332 -7.63 1.61 0.45
C PHE A 332 -8.23 0.37 -0.19
N ASN A 333 -7.92 0.09 -1.46
CA ASN A 333 -8.34 -1.13 -2.14
C ASN A 333 -7.83 -2.41 -1.46
N ALA A 334 -6.71 -2.34 -0.73
CA ALA A 334 -6.15 -3.46 0.00
C ALA A 334 -6.73 -3.64 1.40
N LEU A 335 -7.49 -2.66 1.93
CA LEU A 335 -8.00 -2.65 3.31
C LEU A 335 -9.39 -3.27 3.48
N TYR A 336 -9.90 -3.91 2.42
CA TYR A 336 -11.14 -4.67 2.46
C TYR A 336 -10.89 -6.15 2.27
N ALA A 337 -11.62 -6.97 3.02
CA ALA A 337 -11.77 -8.39 2.73
C ALA A 337 -12.96 -8.59 1.79
N THR A 338 -12.78 -9.42 0.77
CA THR A 338 -13.84 -9.80 -0.17
C THR A 338 -14.13 -11.28 -0.06
N ALA A 339 -15.41 -11.63 -0.01
CA ALA A 339 -15.91 -12.99 -0.04
C ALA A 339 -16.89 -13.17 -1.20
N PRO A 340 -17.04 -14.39 -1.74
CA PRO A 340 -18.06 -14.69 -2.76
C PRO A 340 -19.46 -14.19 -2.37
#